data_AF-A0A2S9FZT2-F1
#
_entry.id   AF-A0A2S9FZT2-F1
#
_cell.length_a   1.000
_cell.length_b   1.000
_cell.length_c   1.000
_cell.angle_alpha   90.00
_cell.angle_beta   90.00
_cell.angle_gamma   90.00
#
_symmetry.space_group_name_H-M   'P 1'
#
loop_
_entity.id
_entity.type
_entity.pdbx_description
1 polymer ?
#
loop_
_entity_poly.entity_id
_entity_poly.type
_entity_poly.pdbx_seq_one_letter_code
_entity_poly.pdbx_strand_id
1 'polypeptide(L)'
;MCIINGQLRPVVVRDRSVASDVPTAEKADRTNADHVAAPFAGVVTVNVAEGDSVQAGQTIATIEAMKMEAAITAPKAGKIARVAV
;
A
#
# COMPACT_ATOMS: atom_id res chain seq x y z
N MET A 1 -15.26 -30.29 11.53
CA MET A 1 -15.99 -31.57 11.56
C MET A 1 -17.03 -31.49 12.68
N CYS A 2 -18.26 -31.94 12.46
CA CYS A 2 -19.26 -32.02 13.53
C CYS A 2 -19.96 -33.39 13.54
N ILE A 3 -20.53 -33.75 14.68
CA ILE A 3 -21.32 -34.98 14.84
C ILE A 3 -22.79 -34.58 14.86
N ILE A 4 -23.60 -35.17 13.99
CA ILE A 4 -25.06 -34.98 13.96
C ILE A 4 -25.69 -36.37 14.04
N ASN A 5 -26.47 -36.60 15.09
CA ASN A 5 -27.13 -37.89 15.38
C ASN A 5 -26.17 -39.10 15.35
N GLY A 6 -24.95 -38.93 15.88
CA GLY A 6 -23.94 -39.99 15.94
C GLY A 6 -23.13 -40.20 14.65
N GLN A 7 -23.38 -39.43 13.60
CA GLN A 7 -22.67 -39.54 12.33
C GLN A 7 -21.74 -38.34 12.09
N LEU A 8 -20.47 -38.63 11.73
CA LEU A 8 -19.47 -37.60 11.40
C LEU A 8 -19.85 -36.90 10.09
N ARG A 9 -20.03 -35.57 10.12
CA ARG A 9 -20.32 -34.75 8.93
C ARG A 9 -19.27 -33.66 8.71
N PRO A 10 -18.68 -33.56 7.50
CA PRO A 10 -17.76 -32.50 7.18
C PRO A 10 -18.55 -31.21 6.94
N VAL A 11 -18.14 -30.15 7.62
CA VAL A 11 -18.73 -28.82 7.47
C VAL A 11 -17.61 -27.85 7.17
N VAL A 12 -17.76 -27.13 6.07
CA VAL A 12 -16.87 -26.02 5.68
C VAL A 12 -17.51 -24.74 6.20
N VAL A 13 -16.77 -23.97 7.01
CA VAL A 13 -17.23 -22.69 7.55
C VAL A 13 -16.26 -21.61 7.10
N ARG A 14 -16.79 -20.51 6.57
CA ARG A 14 -15.98 -19.33 6.25
C ARG A 14 -15.55 -18.66 7.54
N ASP A 15 -14.24 -18.55 7.73
CA ASP A 15 -13.67 -17.76 8.81
C ASP A 15 -13.99 -16.27 8.59
N ARG A 16 -14.61 -15.65 9.59
CA ARG A 16 -14.99 -14.23 9.59
C ARG A 16 -14.07 -13.37 10.45
N SER A 17 -13.11 -13.98 11.15
CA SER A 17 -12.09 -13.26 11.93
C SER A 17 -10.99 -12.68 11.04
N VAL A 18 -10.82 -13.22 9.83
CA VAL A 18 -9.96 -12.67 8.79
C VAL A 18 -10.74 -11.61 8.02
N ALA A 19 -10.71 -10.38 8.52
CA ALA A 19 -11.13 -9.21 7.75
C ALA A 19 -10.04 -8.90 6.72
N SER A 20 -10.30 -9.15 5.44
CA SER A 20 -9.42 -8.76 4.33
C SER A 20 -9.73 -7.35 3.84
N ASP A 21 -10.12 -6.44 4.74
CA ASP A 21 -10.41 -5.06 4.34
C ASP A 21 -9.07 -4.41 4.04
N VAL A 22 -8.70 -4.37 2.76
CA VAL A 22 -7.50 -3.70 2.31
C VAL A 22 -7.81 -2.21 2.39
N PRO A 23 -7.19 -1.45 3.31
CA PRO A 23 -7.41 -0.01 3.36
C PRO A 23 -7.11 0.55 1.97
N THR A 24 -8.09 1.27 1.42
CA THR A 24 -7.91 1.90 0.11
C THR A 24 -6.88 2.99 0.29
N ALA A 25 -5.70 2.82 -0.31
CA ALA A 25 -4.66 3.85 -0.30
C ALA A 25 -5.22 5.16 -0.89
N GLU A 26 -4.98 6.26 -0.19
CA GLU A 26 -5.45 7.58 -0.62
C GLU A 26 -4.79 7.96 -1.95
N LYS A 27 -5.58 8.48 -2.89
CA LYS A 27 -5.05 8.95 -4.17
C LYS A 27 -4.50 10.36 -4.03
N ALA A 28 -3.36 10.61 -4.66
CA ALA A 28 -2.82 11.96 -4.80
C ALA A 28 -3.82 12.90 -5.49
N ASP A 29 -3.97 14.12 -4.94
CA ASP A 29 -4.77 15.17 -5.55
C ASP A 29 -3.96 15.80 -6.68
N ARG A 30 -4.52 15.81 -7.90
CA ARG A 30 -3.85 16.39 -9.08
C ARG A 30 -3.71 17.92 -9.00
N THR A 31 -4.49 18.57 -8.15
CA THR A 31 -4.44 20.03 -7.97
C THR A 31 -3.39 20.45 -6.93
N ASN A 32 -2.89 19.50 -6.13
CA ASN A 32 -1.85 19.76 -5.14
C ASN A 32 -0.47 19.30 -5.66
N ALA A 33 0.39 20.28 -5.97
CA ALA A 33 1.75 20.02 -6.44
C ALA A 33 2.68 19.37 -5.39
N ASP A 34 2.26 19.34 -4.12
CA ASP A 34 3.00 18.69 -3.03
C ASP A 34 2.67 17.19 -2.91
N HIS A 35 1.62 16.71 -3.57
CA HIS A 35 1.28 15.29 -3.58
C HIS A 35 2.10 14.56 -4.65
N VAL A 36 2.75 13.47 -4.27
CA VAL A 36 3.47 12.60 -5.19
C VAL A 36 2.61 11.37 -5.47
N ALA A 37 2.17 11.21 -6.72
CA ALA A 37 1.36 10.08 -7.16
C ALA A 37 2.23 8.89 -7.55
N ALA A 38 1.74 7.67 -7.30
CA ALA A 38 2.28 6.47 -7.94
C ALA A 38 2.05 6.54 -9.47
N PRO A 39 3.06 6.21 -10.30
CA PRO A 39 2.96 6.33 -11.76
C PRO A 39 2.04 5.29 -12.40
N PHE A 40 1.86 4.14 -11.75
CA PHE A 40 0.97 3.07 -12.17
C PHE A 40 0.46 2.29 -10.95
N ALA A 41 -0.48 1.36 -11.15
CA ALA A 41 -0.98 0.50 -10.08
C ALA A 41 0.03 -0.63 -9.78
N GLY A 42 0.33 -0.84 -8.49
CA GLY A 42 1.32 -1.81 -8.05
C GLY A 42 1.48 -1.81 -6.52
N VAL A 43 2.49 -2.51 -6.04
CA VAL A 43 2.90 -2.50 -4.63
C VAL A 43 3.96 -1.42 -4.45
N VAL A 44 3.76 -0.50 -3.51
CA VAL A 44 4.72 0.58 -3.24
C VAL A 44 5.47 0.28 -1.95
N THR A 45 6.80 0.36 -2.01
CA THR A 45 7.69 0.26 -0.86
C THR A 45 8.27 1.64 -0.59
N VAL A 46 7.98 2.19 0.60
CA VAL A 46 8.42 3.54 0.97
C VAL A 46 9.78 3.47 1.67
N ASN A 47 10.72 4.30 1.25
CA ASN A 47 12.10 4.30 1.74
C ASN A 47 12.41 5.49 2.67
N VAL A 48 11.40 6.32 2.99
CA VAL A 48 11.50 7.53 3.81
C VAL A 48 10.41 7.53 4.88
N ALA A 49 10.64 8.27 5.96
CA ALA A 49 9.69 8.46 7.05
C ALA A 49 9.13 9.89 7.08
N GLU A 50 8.04 10.08 7.81
CA GLU A 50 7.53 11.42 8.12
C GLU A 50 8.60 12.22 8.87
N GLY A 51 8.83 13.45 8.42
CA GLY A 51 9.86 14.33 8.96
C GLY A 51 11.23 14.21 8.30
N ASP A 52 11.44 13.29 7.36
CA ASP A 52 12.70 13.22 6.63
C ASP A 52 12.85 14.39 5.66
N SER A 53 14.08 14.89 5.54
CA SER A 53 14.44 15.90 4.54
C SER A 53 14.89 15.21 3.26
N VAL A 54 14.30 15.61 2.13
CA VAL A 54 14.60 15.05 0.81
C VAL A 54 15.05 16.12 -0.17
N GLN A 55 15.85 15.73 -1.17
CA GLN A 55 16.30 16.58 -2.26
C GLN A 55 15.48 16.34 -3.53
N ALA A 56 15.45 17.33 -4.43
CA ALA A 56 14.83 17.15 -5.75
C ALA A 56 15.53 16.02 -6.52
N GLY A 57 14.74 15.08 -7.06
CA GLY A 57 15.23 13.89 -7.75
C GLY A 57 15.60 12.72 -6.83
N GLN A 58 15.59 12.89 -5.51
CA GLN A 58 15.86 11.79 -4.57
C GLN A 58 14.76 10.73 -4.63
N THR A 59 15.13 9.46 -4.70
CA THR A 59 14.19 8.33 -4.60
C THR A 59 13.60 8.26 -3.19
N ILE A 60 12.28 8.34 -3.09
CA ILE A 60 11.53 8.30 -1.83
C ILE A 60 10.74 7.00 -1.66
N ALA A 61 10.40 6.32 -2.75
CA ALA A 61 9.74 5.03 -2.75
C ALA A 61 10.07 4.26 -4.02
N THR A 62 9.83 2.95 -4.04
CA THR A 62 9.84 2.13 -5.24
C THR A 62 8.47 1.50 -5.45
N ILE A 63 8.12 1.26 -6.71
CA ILE A 63 6.86 0.61 -7.07
C ILE A 63 7.14 -0.62 -7.93
N GLU A 64 6.49 -1.72 -7.56
CA GLU A 64 6.55 -2.99 -8.29
C GLU A 64 5.19 -3.33 -8.91
N ALA A 65 5.20 -3.60 -10.22
CA ALA A 65 4.05 -4.16 -10.93
C ALA A 65 4.51 -5.15 -12.00
N MET A 66 3.89 -6.32 -12.07
CA MET A 66 4.15 -7.33 -13.11
C MET A 66 5.64 -7.64 -13.34
N LYS A 67 6.42 -7.76 -12.25
CA LYS A 67 7.88 -8.02 -12.25
C LYS A 67 8.75 -6.85 -12.74
N MET A 68 8.18 -5.66 -12.85
CA MET A 68 8.89 -4.43 -13.18
C MET A 68 8.94 -3.53 -11.95
N GLU A 69 10.10 -2.98 -11.67
CA GLU A 69 10.31 -2.00 -10.60
C GLU A 69 10.57 -0.62 -11.20
N ALA A 70 10.02 0.42 -10.58
CA ALA A 70 10.30 1.81 -10.91
C ALA A 70 10.53 2.65 -9.64
N ALA A 71 11.42 3.62 -9.74
CA ALA A 71 11.68 4.57 -8.66
C ALA A 71 10.65 5.71 -8.68
N ILE A 72 10.13 6.06 -7.50
CA ILE A 72 9.33 7.26 -7.25
C ILE A 72 10.27 8.30 -6.63
N THR A 73 10.45 9.43 -7.31
CA THR A 73 11.37 10.50 -6.91
C THR A 73 10.64 11.73 -6.38
N ALA A 74 11.30 12.48 -5.51
CA ALA A 74 10.80 13.75 -5.00
C ALA A 74 10.89 14.82 -6.10
N PRO A 75 9.79 15.51 -6.46
CA PRO A 75 9.81 16.55 -7.50
C PRO A 75 10.57 17.82 -7.07
N LYS A 76 10.71 18.04 -5.77
CA LYS A 76 11.42 19.18 -5.18
C LYS A 76 12.07 18.81 -3.85
N ALA A 77 13.02 19.63 -3.40
CA ALA A 77 13.57 19.51 -2.06
C ALA A 77 12.53 19.96 -1.00
N GLY A 78 12.50 19.30 0.15
CA GLY A 78 11.54 19.59 1.20
C GLY A 78 11.56 18.58 2.34
N LYS A 79 10.53 18.62 3.19
CA LYS A 79 10.34 17.70 4.31
C LYS A 79 9.11 16.84 4.06
N ILE A 80 9.20 15.53 4.31
CA ILE A 80 8.06 14.62 4.20
C ILE A 80 7.05 14.95 5.30
N ALA A 81 5.85 15.38 4.92
CA ALA A 81 4.79 15.70 5.87
C ALA A 81 3.98 14.46 6.28
N ARG A 82 3.81 13.51 5.36
CA ARG A 82 2.94 12.33 5.52
C ARG A 82 3.32 11.24 4.54
N VAL A 83 3.14 9.98 4.95
CA VAL A 83 3.12 8.81 4.05
C VAL A 83 1.69 8.24 4.00
N ALA A 84 1.14 8.04 2.81
CA ALA A 84 -0.28 7.69 2.58
C ALA A 84 -0.51 6.23 2.15
N VAL A 85 0.52 5.40 2.20
CA VAL A 85 0.53 3.99 1.75
C VAL A 85 0.73 3.06 2.93
#